data_AF-A0A2P6Q053-F1
#
_entry.id   AF-A0A2P6Q053-F1
#
_cell.length_a   1.000
_cell.length_b   1.000
_cell.length_c   1.000
_cell.angle_alpha   90.00
_cell.angle_beta   90.00
_cell.angle_gamma   90.00
#
_symmetry.space_group_name_H-M   'P 1'
#
loop_
_entity.id
_entity.type
_entity.pdbx_description
1 polymer ?
#
loop_
_entity_poly.entity_id
_entity_poly.type
_entity_poly.pdbx_seq_one_letter_code
_entity_poly.pdbx_strand_id
1 'polypeptide(L)'
;MNKLLHHSRTSFHSVIPQWSSSIDQEIQYAASRIGNASFIENDPNLYAPLYRNLSMFKSEGERPIMHTPVLIGIYASEGWFMKQLQDHKKFVTKDPQKAHLYYLPFSSLMLEEKLHICSNRNKKYMSKCIRSLCNADMKEGFVLCKDVSLPETNVHVKNPLRNLGSNRPSERSILAFFAGKMHGYVWPIVLQHWENKDPDMKIFGRLPRGKGNKNYVHHMKSSKYCICAKGYEVNSPRVVEAIFYECVPMIISDNFVPPFFEVLNWESFAVFVLEKDIPNLKKILLAIPEKRYL
;
A
#
# COMPACT_ATOMS: atom_id res chain seq x y z
N MET A 1 -10.44 -3.94 14.14
CA MET A 1 -9.82 -4.93 13.24
C MET A 1 -10.49 -6.31 13.27
N ASN A 2 -10.39 -7.12 14.33
CA ASN A 2 -10.81 -8.54 14.32
C ASN A 2 -12.25 -8.83 13.85
N LYS A 3 -13.25 -7.99 14.15
CA LYS A 3 -14.62 -8.18 13.64
C LYS A 3 -14.78 -7.87 12.14
N LEU A 4 -14.03 -6.88 11.62
CA LEU A 4 -14.01 -6.55 10.18
C LEU A 4 -13.20 -7.58 9.38
N LEU A 5 -12.10 -8.08 9.95
CA LEU A 5 -11.30 -9.19 9.41
C LEU A 5 -12.13 -10.49 9.30
N HIS A 6 -13.00 -10.74 10.28
CA HIS A 6 -13.84 -11.93 10.29
C HIS A 6 -15.04 -11.81 9.33
N HIS A 7 -15.64 -10.63 9.18
CA HIS A 7 -16.78 -10.40 8.27
C HIS A 7 -16.39 -10.49 6.79
N SER A 8 -15.20 -9.99 6.40
CA SER A 8 -14.76 -10.10 5.00
C SER A 8 -14.53 -11.56 4.60
N ARG A 9 -13.98 -12.40 5.49
CA ARG A 9 -13.68 -13.81 5.21
C ARG A 9 -14.92 -14.70 5.12
N THR A 10 -15.96 -14.45 5.93
CA THR A 10 -17.21 -15.21 5.82
C THR A 10 -17.97 -14.93 4.53
N SER A 11 -17.69 -13.81 3.84
CA SER A 11 -18.24 -13.52 2.50
C SER A 11 -17.38 -14.05 1.35
N PHE A 12 -16.18 -14.59 1.61
CA PHE A 12 -15.37 -15.28 0.60
C PHE A 12 -15.79 -16.76 0.46
N HIS A 13 -17.07 -16.99 0.18
CA HIS A 13 -17.38 -17.99 -0.85
C HIS A 13 -17.26 -17.25 -2.17
N SER A 14 -16.45 -17.78 -3.08
CA SER A 14 -16.28 -17.27 -4.43
C SER A 14 -17.65 -17.19 -5.13
N VAL A 15 -18.34 -16.07 -4.95
CA VAL A 15 -19.33 -15.62 -5.91
C VAL A 15 -18.48 -15.13 -7.07
N ILE A 16 -18.22 -16.01 -8.02
CA ILE A 16 -17.93 -15.56 -9.39
C ILE A 16 -19.06 -14.58 -9.70
N PRO A 17 -18.78 -13.28 -9.94
CA PRO A 17 -19.84 -12.37 -10.33
C PRO A 17 -20.41 -12.93 -11.62
N GLN A 18 -21.64 -13.46 -11.59
CA GLN A 18 -22.40 -13.61 -12.82
C GLN A 18 -22.77 -12.18 -13.20
N TRP A 19 -21.95 -11.58 -14.06
CA TRP A 19 -22.21 -10.26 -14.61
C TRP A 19 -23.58 -10.30 -15.28
N SER A 20 -24.53 -9.52 -14.76
CA SER A 20 -25.84 -9.36 -15.38
C SER A 20 -25.70 -8.43 -16.59
N SER A 21 -26.47 -8.71 -17.65
CA SER A 21 -26.43 -7.92 -18.90
C SER A 21 -26.65 -6.42 -18.72
N SER A 22 -27.30 -6.01 -17.62
CA SER A 22 -27.51 -4.60 -17.28
C SER A 22 -26.20 -3.86 -16.98
N ILE A 23 -25.25 -4.50 -16.28
CA ILE A 23 -23.95 -3.89 -15.97
C ILE A 23 -23.13 -3.75 -17.25
N ASP A 24 -23.17 -4.75 -18.13
CA ASP A 24 -22.51 -4.68 -19.44
C ASP A 24 -23.08 -3.55 -20.31
N GLN A 25 -24.40 -3.36 -20.30
CA GLN A 25 -25.05 -2.23 -20.97
C GLN A 25 -24.63 -0.88 -20.38
N GLU A 26 -24.52 -0.77 -19.05
CA GLU A 26 -24.02 0.45 -18.40
C GLU A 26 -22.56 0.73 -18.76
N ILE A 27 -21.70 -0.30 -18.81
CA ILE A 27 -20.30 -0.16 -19.23
C ILE A 27 -20.22 0.27 -20.70
N GLN A 28 -20.99 -0.35 -21.59
CA GLN A 28 -21.06 0.04 -23.01
C GLN A 28 -21.62 1.46 -23.20
N TYR A 29 -22.61 1.86 -22.39
CA TYR A 29 -23.13 3.22 -22.41
C TYR A 29 -22.08 4.22 -21.91
N ALA A 30 -21.41 3.94 -20.80
CA ALA A 30 -20.31 4.75 -20.28
C ALA A 30 -19.16 4.86 -21.29
N ALA A 31 -18.78 3.75 -21.94
CA ALA A 31 -17.81 3.70 -23.03
C ALA A 31 -18.16 4.67 -24.16
N SER A 32 -19.41 4.58 -24.64
CA SER A 32 -19.93 5.45 -25.70
C SER A 32 -19.97 6.91 -25.26
N ARG A 33 -20.38 7.19 -24.02
CA ARG A 33 -20.40 8.56 -23.46
C ARG A 33 -19.01 9.16 -23.31
N ILE A 34 -18.00 8.36 -22.92
CA ILE A 34 -16.60 8.80 -22.84
C ILE A 34 -16.04 9.04 -24.24
N GLY A 35 -16.27 8.12 -25.17
CA GLY A 35 -15.81 8.25 -26.56
C GLY A 35 -16.42 9.45 -27.28
N ASN A 36 -17.67 9.82 -26.94
CA ASN A 36 -18.42 10.92 -27.56
C ASN A 36 -18.53 12.18 -26.66
N ALA A 37 -17.75 12.27 -25.59
CA ALA A 37 -17.85 13.39 -24.65
C ALA A 37 -17.53 14.73 -25.33
N SER A 38 -18.44 15.70 -25.23
CA SER A 38 -18.25 17.05 -25.74
C SER A 38 -17.13 17.76 -24.99
N PHE A 39 -16.33 18.53 -25.73
CA PHE A 39 -15.23 19.27 -25.17
C PHE A 39 -15.71 20.45 -24.32
N ILE A 40 -15.24 20.55 -23.06
CA ILE A 40 -15.56 21.66 -22.15
C ILE A 40 -14.33 22.55 -22.07
N GLU A 41 -14.40 23.79 -22.57
CA GLU A 41 -13.29 24.74 -22.52
C GLU A 41 -13.21 25.52 -21.21
N ASN A 42 -14.37 25.90 -20.67
CA ASN A 42 -14.49 26.82 -19.55
C ASN A 42 -15.43 26.21 -18.52
N ASP A 43 -14.90 25.36 -17.65
CA ASP A 43 -15.61 24.92 -16.44
C ASP A 43 -15.05 25.70 -15.24
N PRO A 44 -15.88 26.47 -14.51
CA PRO A 44 -15.42 27.26 -13.36
C PRO A 44 -14.96 26.40 -12.17
N ASN A 45 -15.24 25.09 -12.19
CA ASN A 45 -14.91 24.12 -11.15
C ASN A 45 -13.88 23.07 -11.59
N LEU A 46 -13.48 23.05 -12.87
CA LEU A 46 -12.55 22.09 -13.44
C LEU A 46 -11.60 22.80 -14.41
N TYR A 47 -10.29 22.72 -14.18
CA TYR A 47 -9.31 23.22 -15.14
C TYR A 47 -9.24 22.26 -16.35
N ALA A 48 -10.21 22.37 -17.26
CA ALA A 48 -10.40 21.49 -18.39
C ALA A 48 -9.20 21.37 -19.36
N PRO A 49 -8.34 22.41 -19.54
CA PRO A 49 -7.09 22.26 -20.28
C PRO A 49 -6.14 21.18 -19.73
N LEU A 50 -6.29 20.78 -18.46
CA LEU A 50 -5.54 19.68 -17.85
C LEU A 50 -5.89 18.30 -18.43
N TYR A 51 -7.18 18.13 -18.76
CA TYR A 51 -7.77 16.91 -19.25
C TYR A 51 -7.85 16.90 -20.78
N ARG A 52 -7.31 17.96 -21.44
CA ARG A 52 -7.18 18.00 -22.91
C ARG A 52 -6.32 16.82 -23.37
N ASN A 53 -6.84 16.13 -24.39
CA ASN A 53 -6.32 14.94 -25.07
C ASN A 53 -6.61 13.56 -24.45
N LEU A 54 -7.69 13.40 -23.68
CA LEU A 54 -8.19 12.09 -23.24
C LEU A 54 -8.77 11.20 -24.37
N SER A 55 -8.98 11.73 -25.58
CA SER A 55 -9.53 10.98 -26.73
C SER A 55 -8.50 10.63 -27.81
N MET A 56 -7.28 11.16 -27.79
CA MET A 56 -6.20 10.78 -28.71
C MET A 56 -4.84 10.81 -28.03
N PHE A 57 -4.53 9.75 -27.28
CA PHE A 57 -3.18 9.48 -26.78
C PHE A 57 -2.26 9.01 -27.92
N LYS A 58 -1.98 9.90 -28.88
CA LYS A 58 -0.87 9.76 -29.82
C LYS A 58 0.38 10.44 -29.24
N SER A 59 1.51 9.86 -29.55
CA SER A 59 2.80 9.91 -28.88
C SER A 59 3.65 11.17 -29.12
N GLU A 60 3.10 12.39 -29.07
CA GLU A 60 3.86 13.60 -29.49
C GLU A 60 3.63 14.83 -28.60
N GLY A 61 4.28 14.89 -27.44
CA GLY A 61 4.38 16.11 -26.63
C GLY A 61 4.91 15.87 -25.21
N GLU A 62 5.58 16.87 -24.63
CA GLU A 62 5.93 16.86 -23.20
C GLU A 62 4.65 16.87 -22.35
N ARG A 63 4.46 15.80 -21.57
CA ARG A 63 3.21 15.48 -20.87
C ARG A 63 3.15 16.26 -19.55
N PRO A 64 2.21 17.19 -19.33
CA PRO A 64 2.29 18.04 -18.14
C PRO A 64 1.95 17.28 -16.85
N ILE A 65 1.11 16.24 -16.86
CA ILE A 65 0.69 15.51 -15.64
C ILE A 65 0.63 13.98 -15.82
N MET A 66 0.68 13.49 -17.06
CA MET A 66 0.46 12.08 -17.39
C MET A 66 1.77 11.29 -17.53
N HIS A 67 1.80 10.11 -16.92
CA HIS A 67 2.66 8.97 -17.29
C HIS A 67 4.19 9.15 -17.29
N THR A 68 4.76 9.44 -16.13
CA THR A 68 6.10 8.94 -15.82
C THR A 68 6.00 8.06 -14.58
N PRO A 69 6.00 6.72 -14.73
CA PRO A 69 5.96 5.85 -13.56
C PRO A 69 7.22 6.10 -12.73
N VAL A 70 7.03 6.48 -11.48
CA VAL A 70 8.13 6.55 -10.53
C VAL A 70 8.47 5.11 -10.14
N LEU A 71 9.63 4.61 -10.60
CA LEU A 71 10.03 3.21 -10.42
C LEU A 71 10.97 2.99 -9.23
N ILE A 72 11.25 4.05 -8.46
CA ILE A 72 12.17 4.07 -7.33
C ILE A 72 11.53 4.76 -6.12
N GLY A 73 12.06 4.51 -4.92
CA GLY A 73 11.48 5.05 -3.69
C GLY A 73 10.27 4.25 -3.20
N ILE A 74 9.60 4.75 -2.17
CA ILE A 74 8.58 4.01 -1.42
C ILE A 74 7.28 3.77 -2.20
N TYR A 75 6.95 4.66 -3.14
CA TYR A 75 5.79 4.55 -4.04
C TYR A 75 6.13 3.87 -5.38
N ALA A 76 7.29 3.22 -5.48
CA ALA A 76 7.73 2.56 -6.71
C ALA A 76 6.73 1.51 -7.20
N SER A 77 6.04 0.84 -6.28
CA SER A 77 5.03 -0.19 -6.59
C SER A 77 3.89 0.34 -7.44
N GLU A 78 3.42 1.57 -7.21
CA GLU A 78 2.43 2.23 -8.08
C GLU A 78 3.00 2.37 -9.49
N GLY A 79 4.19 2.95 -9.63
CA GLY A 79 4.82 3.10 -10.94
C GLY A 79 5.04 1.76 -11.67
N TRP A 80 5.45 0.72 -10.94
CA TRP A 80 5.60 -0.63 -11.48
C TRP A 80 4.27 -1.24 -11.88
N PHE A 81 3.21 -1.09 -11.08
CA PHE A 81 1.87 -1.53 -11.44
C PHE A 81 1.39 -0.87 -12.73
N MET A 82 1.56 0.45 -12.86
CA MET A 82 1.21 1.18 -14.08
C MET A 82 1.96 0.65 -15.29
N LYS A 83 3.28 0.50 -15.17
CA LYS A 83 4.14 0.01 -16.26
C LYS A 83 3.74 -1.40 -16.70
N GLN A 84 3.58 -2.31 -15.74
CA GLN A 84 3.19 -3.70 -16.02
C GLN A 84 1.81 -3.78 -16.65
N LEU A 85 0.83 -3.01 -16.16
CA LEU A 85 -0.51 -2.97 -16.73
C LEU A 85 -0.46 -2.54 -18.19
N GLN A 86 0.26 -1.45 -18.52
CA GLN A 86 0.36 -0.90 -19.87
C GLN A 86 1.05 -1.82 -20.87
N ASP A 87 2.12 -2.50 -20.42
CA ASP A 87 2.89 -3.42 -21.26
C ASP A 87 2.16 -4.77 -21.46
N HIS A 88 1.07 -5.03 -20.72
CA HIS A 88 0.41 -6.34 -20.70
C HIS A 88 -0.58 -6.55 -21.86
N LYS A 89 -0.24 -7.47 -22.77
CA LYS A 89 -1.04 -7.76 -23.98
C LYS A 89 -2.38 -8.46 -23.73
N LYS A 90 -2.56 -9.16 -22.59
CA LYS A 90 -3.80 -9.90 -22.32
C LYS A 90 -4.86 -9.10 -21.54
N PHE A 91 -4.46 -8.04 -20.84
CA PHE A 91 -5.35 -7.30 -19.93
C PHE A 91 -5.64 -5.88 -20.43
N VAL A 92 -4.96 -5.45 -21.49
CA VAL A 92 -5.19 -4.16 -22.14
C VAL A 92 -5.79 -4.38 -23.52
N THR A 93 -6.87 -3.64 -23.80
CA THR A 93 -7.50 -3.57 -25.11
C THR A 93 -7.56 -2.12 -25.56
N LYS A 94 -7.40 -1.90 -26.88
CA LYS A 94 -7.69 -0.60 -27.52
C LYS A 94 -9.13 -0.50 -28.00
N ASP A 95 -9.85 -1.63 -28.03
CA ASP A 95 -11.26 -1.69 -28.38
C ASP A 95 -12.10 -1.39 -27.13
N PRO A 96 -12.77 -0.23 -27.05
CA PRO A 96 -13.57 0.15 -25.90
C PRO A 96 -14.77 -0.79 -25.66
N GLN A 97 -15.25 -1.51 -26.68
CA GLN A 97 -16.38 -2.44 -26.53
C GLN A 97 -15.98 -3.73 -25.81
N LYS A 98 -14.68 -4.04 -25.79
CA LYS A 98 -14.11 -5.19 -25.07
C LYS A 98 -13.56 -4.80 -23.68
N ALA A 99 -13.60 -3.51 -23.34
CA ALA A 99 -13.04 -3.01 -22.09
C ALA A 99 -14.04 -3.19 -20.95
N HIS A 100 -13.64 -3.89 -19.90
CA HIS A 100 -14.42 -3.97 -18.65
C HIS A 100 -14.16 -2.77 -17.73
N LEU A 101 -12.97 -2.17 -17.84
CA LEU A 101 -12.53 -1.03 -17.01
C LEU A 101 -11.76 -0.02 -17.87
N TYR A 102 -11.95 1.27 -17.56
CA TYR A 102 -11.19 2.37 -18.13
C TYR A 102 -10.12 2.81 -17.13
N TYR A 103 -8.86 2.71 -17.55
CA TYR A 103 -7.72 3.07 -16.72
C TYR A 103 -7.38 4.56 -16.88
N LEU A 104 -7.41 5.31 -15.77
CA LEU A 104 -7.06 6.73 -15.76
C LEU A 104 -5.53 6.91 -15.59
N PRO A 105 -4.86 7.59 -16.53
CA PRO A 105 -3.40 7.53 -16.66
C PRO A 105 -2.59 8.48 -15.75
N PHE A 106 -3.11 8.85 -14.57
CA PHE A 106 -2.44 9.78 -13.65
C PHE A 106 -2.53 9.32 -12.20
N SER A 107 -1.47 9.62 -11.43
CA SER A 107 -1.47 9.44 -9.97
C SER A 107 -2.18 10.62 -9.30
N SER A 108 -2.93 10.34 -8.23
CA SER A 108 -3.50 11.40 -7.39
C SER A 108 -2.41 12.30 -6.79
N LEU A 109 -1.24 11.74 -6.46
CA LEU A 109 -0.08 12.51 -5.98
C LEU A 109 0.42 13.51 -7.03
N MET A 110 0.58 13.04 -8.27
CA MET A 110 1.00 13.90 -9.39
C MET A 110 -0.01 15.02 -9.67
N LEU A 111 -1.30 14.74 -9.49
CA LEU A 111 -2.36 15.73 -9.63
C LEU A 111 -2.25 16.80 -8.53
N GLU A 112 -1.99 16.41 -7.29
CA GLU A 112 -1.85 17.32 -6.14
C GLU A 112 -0.58 18.18 -6.24
N GLU A 113 0.57 17.58 -6.58
CA GLU A 113 1.86 18.27 -6.72
C GLU A 113 1.84 19.32 -7.83
N LYS A 114 1.31 18.96 -9.01
CA LYS A 114 1.32 19.84 -10.19
C LYS A 114 0.30 20.95 -10.11
N LEU A 115 -0.82 20.73 -9.43
CA LEU A 115 -1.92 21.70 -9.39
C LEU A 115 -1.90 22.58 -8.16
N HIS A 116 -1.20 22.21 -7.09
CA HIS A 116 -1.33 22.85 -5.77
C HIS A 116 -2.79 22.95 -5.28
N ILE A 117 -3.69 22.14 -5.84
CA ILE A 117 -5.12 22.10 -5.51
C ILE A 117 -5.36 20.82 -4.69
N CYS A 118 -5.13 20.91 -3.38
CA CYS A 118 -5.71 19.97 -2.42
C CYS A 118 -7.20 20.27 -2.23
N SER A 119 -8.00 20.19 -3.30
CA SER A 119 -9.44 20.42 -3.15
C SER A 119 -10.16 19.14 -2.73
N ASN A 120 -11.03 19.26 -1.73
CA ASN A 120 -12.05 18.25 -1.40
C ASN A 120 -12.89 17.83 -2.63
N ARG A 121 -12.89 18.63 -3.70
CA ARG A 121 -13.63 18.37 -4.95
C ARG A 121 -12.98 17.27 -5.78
N ASN A 122 -11.65 17.23 -5.88
CA ASN A 122 -10.93 16.13 -6.54
C ASN A 122 -11.20 14.79 -5.83
N LYS A 123 -11.21 14.81 -4.48
CA LYS A 123 -11.58 13.64 -3.67
C LYS A 123 -12.99 13.12 -3.99
N LYS A 124 -13.96 14.00 -4.24
CA LYS A 124 -15.35 13.63 -4.60
C LYS A 124 -15.47 12.91 -5.95
N TYR A 125 -14.66 13.29 -6.94
CA TYR A 125 -14.69 12.59 -8.24
C TYR A 125 -13.92 11.27 -8.18
N MET A 126 -12.75 11.27 -7.52
CA MET A 126 -11.94 10.06 -7.35
C MET A 126 -12.62 8.99 -6.49
N SER A 127 -13.55 9.37 -5.60
CA SER A 127 -14.31 8.40 -4.81
C SER A 127 -15.24 7.52 -5.65
N LYS A 128 -15.59 7.93 -6.86
CA LYS A 128 -16.37 7.13 -7.82
C LYS A 128 -15.52 6.13 -8.61
N CYS A 129 -14.20 6.25 -8.57
CA CYS A 129 -13.29 5.34 -9.24
C CYS A 129 -12.88 4.19 -8.31
N ILE A 130 -12.45 3.08 -8.90
CA ILE A 130 -11.61 2.09 -8.22
C ILE A 130 -10.21 2.71 -8.12
N ARG A 131 -9.67 2.82 -6.90
CA ARG A 131 -8.33 3.38 -6.69
C ARG A 131 -7.36 2.30 -6.26
N SER A 132 -6.13 2.41 -6.74
CA SER A 132 -5.00 1.59 -6.29
C SER A 132 -4.09 2.46 -5.45
N LEU A 133 -3.92 2.16 -4.16
CA LEU A 133 -3.28 3.06 -3.20
C LEU A 133 -2.20 2.35 -2.38
N CYS A 134 -1.00 2.92 -2.28
CA CYS A 134 0.01 2.48 -1.30
C CYS A 134 -0.41 2.78 0.15
N ASN A 135 -1.14 3.89 0.37
CA ASN A 135 -1.62 4.31 1.68
C ASN A 135 -3.11 3.97 1.84
N ALA A 136 -3.41 2.72 2.16
CA ALA A 136 -4.77 2.22 2.29
C ALA A 136 -5.34 2.43 3.71
N ASP A 137 -5.79 3.66 3.97
CA ASP A 137 -6.43 4.07 5.24
C ASP A 137 -7.95 4.13 5.12
N MET A 138 -8.65 3.30 5.90
CA MET A 138 -10.12 3.30 5.98
C MET A 138 -10.69 4.66 6.45
N LYS A 139 -9.96 5.41 7.28
CA LYS A 139 -10.42 6.73 7.78
C LYS A 139 -10.22 7.85 6.77
N GLU A 140 -9.21 7.75 5.92
CA GLU A 140 -8.96 8.71 4.82
C GLU A 140 -9.71 8.32 3.53
N GLY A 141 -10.67 7.40 3.66
CA GLY A 141 -11.66 7.09 2.65
C GLY A 141 -11.33 5.90 1.77
N PHE A 142 -10.34 5.06 2.09
CA PHE A 142 -10.19 3.75 1.44
C PHE A 142 -11.46 2.92 1.64
N VAL A 143 -11.98 2.32 0.56
CA VAL A 143 -13.20 1.51 0.59
C VAL A 143 -12.85 0.06 0.28
N LEU A 144 -12.95 -0.82 1.28
CA LEU A 144 -12.79 -2.27 1.13
C LEU A 144 -13.69 -2.81 0.01
N CYS A 145 -13.19 -3.80 -0.73
CA CYS A 145 -13.86 -4.44 -1.88
C CYS A 145 -14.11 -3.53 -3.09
N LYS A 146 -13.80 -2.22 -3.02
CA LYS A 146 -13.82 -1.29 -4.15
C LYS A 146 -12.42 -0.86 -4.54
N ASP A 147 -11.63 -0.41 -3.58
CA ASP A 147 -10.25 0.04 -3.79
C ASP A 147 -9.26 -1.11 -3.55
N VAL A 148 -8.07 -1.00 -4.13
CA VAL A 148 -7.00 -2.00 -4.07
C VAL A 148 -5.81 -1.42 -3.29
N SER A 149 -5.33 -2.15 -2.29
CA SER A 149 -4.12 -1.78 -1.53
C SER A 149 -2.87 -2.30 -2.23
N LEU A 150 -1.89 -1.42 -2.47
CA LEU A 150 -0.60 -1.74 -3.06
C LEU A 150 0.51 -1.77 -2.00
N PRO A 151 1.52 -2.63 -2.17
CA PRO A 151 2.62 -2.69 -1.21
C PRO A 151 3.50 -1.45 -1.31
N GLU A 152 3.78 -0.78 -0.20
CA GLU A 152 4.80 0.26 -0.14
C GLU A 152 6.18 -0.40 -0.02
N THR A 153 7.08 -0.17 -0.96
CA THR A 153 8.39 -0.82 -0.96
C THR A 153 9.45 0.00 -1.65
N ASN A 154 10.65 0.00 -1.08
CA ASN A 154 11.80 0.65 -1.67
C ASN A 154 12.50 -0.33 -2.64
N VAL A 155 12.20 -0.23 -3.93
CA VAL A 155 12.70 -1.17 -4.94
C VAL A 155 14.20 -1.00 -5.18
N HIS A 156 14.97 -2.04 -4.86
CA HIS A 156 16.41 -2.09 -5.15
C HIS A 156 16.69 -2.55 -6.60
N VAL A 157 16.58 -1.64 -7.57
CA VAL A 157 16.67 -1.95 -9.01
C VAL A 157 17.93 -2.74 -9.41
N LYS A 158 19.10 -2.41 -8.85
CA LYS A 158 20.37 -3.06 -9.24
C LYS A 158 20.52 -4.49 -8.71
N ASN A 159 19.94 -4.81 -7.55
CA ASN A 159 20.00 -6.14 -6.95
C ASN A 159 18.76 -6.37 -6.09
N PRO A 160 17.62 -6.74 -6.72
CA PRO A 160 16.34 -6.85 -6.03
C PRO A 160 16.30 -7.92 -4.94
N LEU A 161 17.14 -8.95 -5.06
CA LEU A 161 17.22 -10.07 -4.11
C LEU A 161 18.32 -9.90 -3.06
N ARG A 162 18.93 -8.71 -3.00
CA ARG A 162 20.02 -8.44 -2.06
C ARG A 162 19.52 -8.67 -0.63
N ASN A 163 20.23 -9.52 0.10
CA ASN A 163 19.89 -9.88 1.48
C ASN A 163 18.52 -10.57 1.63
N LEU A 164 17.95 -11.17 0.59
CA LEU A 164 16.73 -11.97 0.72
C LEU A 164 16.91 -13.08 1.78
N GLY A 165 15.82 -13.43 2.45
CA GLY A 165 15.77 -14.50 3.44
C GLY A 165 16.31 -14.08 4.80
N SER A 166 16.38 -15.04 5.73
CA SER A 166 16.67 -14.74 7.13
C SER A 166 17.52 -15.81 7.81
N ASN A 167 17.85 -15.59 9.08
CA ASN A 167 18.43 -16.63 9.91
C ASN A 167 17.34 -17.65 10.26
N ARG A 168 17.76 -18.88 10.61
CA ARG A 168 16.81 -19.94 11.00
C ARG A 168 16.01 -19.49 12.24
N PRO A 169 14.75 -19.91 12.42
CA PRO A 169 13.95 -19.52 13.58
C PRO A 169 14.65 -19.76 14.93
N SER A 170 15.46 -20.83 15.04
CA SER A 170 16.27 -21.16 16.23
C SER A 170 17.44 -20.22 16.51
N GLU A 171 17.92 -19.49 15.50
CA GLU A 171 19.05 -18.56 15.59
C GLU A 171 18.60 -17.11 15.89
N ARG A 172 17.28 -16.88 15.91
CA ARG A 172 16.68 -15.55 16.15
C ARG A 172 16.52 -15.30 17.65
N SER A 173 17.56 -14.70 18.23
CA SER A 173 17.63 -14.38 19.66
C SER A 173 16.87 -13.12 20.07
N ILE A 174 16.53 -12.24 19.12
CA ILE A 174 15.81 -11.00 19.41
C ILE A 174 14.29 -11.29 19.33
N LEU A 175 13.54 -10.93 20.37
CA LEU A 175 12.09 -11.08 20.36
C LEU A 175 11.47 -10.11 19.34
N ALA A 176 11.74 -8.82 19.47
CA ALA A 176 11.19 -7.81 18.59
C ALA A 176 12.22 -6.74 18.22
N PHE A 177 12.14 -6.23 16.99
CA PHE A 177 12.99 -5.14 16.52
C PHE A 177 12.18 -3.97 15.95
N PHE A 178 12.69 -2.76 16.21
CA PHE A 178 12.20 -1.51 15.63
C PHE A 178 13.32 -0.48 15.57
N ALA A 179 13.40 0.25 14.46
CA ALA A 179 14.33 1.36 14.31
C ALA A 179 13.87 2.37 13.25
N GLY A 180 14.08 3.66 13.50
CA GLY A 180 13.93 4.70 12.48
C GLY A 180 13.83 6.13 13.04
N LYS A 181 13.83 7.13 12.14
CA LYS A 181 13.67 8.53 12.53
C LYS A 181 12.25 8.80 13.05
N MET A 182 12.10 9.69 14.04
CA MET A 182 10.80 10.14 14.55
C MET A 182 9.84 10.52 13.41
N HIS A 183 8.69 9.87 13.36
CA HIS A 183 7.72 10.00 12.27
C HIS A 183 6.32 9.61 12.75
N GLY A 184 5.30 10.45 12.53
CA GLY A 184 3.95 10.21 13.03
C GLY A 184 3.82 10.21 14.57
N TYR A 185 2.61 10.02 15.07
CA TYR A 185 2.32 10.09 16.52
C TYR A 185 2.52 8.76 17.25
N VAL A 186 2.47 7.62 16.55
CA VAL A 186 2.60 6.28 17.17
C VAL A 186 4.04 5.98 17.58
N TRP A 187 5.03 6.46 16.80
CA TRP A 187 6.44 6.18 17.07
C TRP A 187 6.93 6.74 18.41
N PRO A 188 6.62 8.00 18.79
CA PRO A 188 6.89 8.49 20.14
C PRO A 188 6.35 7.57 21.25
N ILE A 189 5.15 7.02 21.07
CA ILE A 189 4.52 6.13 22.06
C ILE A 189 5.30 4.80 22.16
N VAL A 190 5.68 4.21 21.02
CA VAL A 190 6.50 2.99 20.98
C VAL A 190 7.85 3.22 21.68
N LEU A 191 8.54 4.30 21.36
CA LEU A 191 9.85 4.62 21.93
C LEU A 191 9.74 4.94 23.42
N GLN A 192 8.75 5.74 23.83
CA GLN A 192 8.51 6.06 25.24
C GLN A 192 8.33 4.79 26.08
N HIS A 193 7.69 3.74 25.56
CA HIS A 193 7.45 2.51 26.30
C HIS A 193 8.61 1.51 26.21
N TRP A 194 9.33 1.43 25.09
CA TRP A 194 10.23 0.30 24.82
C TRP A 194 11.67 0.65 24.44
N GLU A 195 12.00 1.90 24.12
CA GLU A 195 13.34 2.26 23.66
C GLU A 195 14.40 1.93 24.72
N ASN A 196 15.30 1.00 24.39
CA ASN A 196 16.37 0.52 25.26
C ASN A 196 15.91 0.06 26.66
N LYS A 197 14.66 -0.37 26.82
CA LYS A 197 14.07 -0.75 28.12
C LYS A 197 14.03 -2.25 28.40
N ASP A 198 14.19 -3.08 27.37
CA ASP A 198 14.12 -4.54 27.50
C ASP A 198 15.27 -5.20 26.72
N PRO A 199 15.97 -6.19 27.30
CA PRO A 199 17.13 -6.81 26.65
C PRO A 199 16.76 -7.60 25.38
N ASP A 200 15.54 -8.15 25.32
CA ASP A 200 15.06 -9.01 24.23
C ASP A 200 14.35 -8.21 23.14
N MET A 201 13.96 -6.96 23.42
CA MET A 201 13.35 -6.05 22.44
C MET A 201 14.35 -4.97 22.01
N LYS A 202 14.87 -5.10 20.80
CA LYS A 202 15.81 -4.14 20.21
C LYS A 202 15.05 -2.98 19.55
N ILE A 203 14.61 -2.05 20.38
CA ILE A 203 13.83 -0.88 19.97
C ILE A 203 14.71 0.36 20.07
N PHE A 204 14.87 1.05 18.94
CA PHE A 204 15.68 2.25 18.82
C PHE A 204 14.87 3.35 18.12
N GLY A 205 15.04 4.61 18.54
CA GLY A 205 14.70 5.74 17.70
C GLY A 205 15.67 5.76 16.52
N ARG A 206 16.74 6.57 16.63
CA ARG A 206 17.80 6.53 15.63
C ARG A 206 18.82 5.43 15.96
N LEU A 207 19.07 4.50 15.04
CA LEU A 207 20.18 3.56 15.20
C LEU A 207 21.51 4.32 15.38
N PRO A 208 22.35 3.93 16.36
CA PRO A 208 23.65 4.56 16.56
C PRO A 208 24.49 4.56 15.29
N ARG A 209 25.22 5.66 15.04
CA ARG A 209 26.11 5.78 13.87
C ARG A 209 27.33 4.85 14.06
N GLY A 210 27.21 3.62 13.53
CA GLY A 210 28.27 2.61 13.39
C GLY A 210 28.30 2.03 11.96
N LYS A 211 28.51 0.71 11.78
CA LYS A 211 28.54 -0.02 10.48
C LYS A 211 27.22 0.01 9.64
N GLY A 212 26.52 1.15 9.56
CA GLY A 212 25.48 1.45 8.58
C GLY A 212 24.29 0.49 8.51
N ASN A 213 23.66 0.45 7.32
CA ASN A 213 22.50 -0.36 6.94
C ASN A 213 22.66 -1.88 7.24
N LYS A 214 23.91 -2.36 7.41
CA LYS A 214 24.19 -3.76 7.79
C LYS A 214 23.65 -4.10 9.18
N ASN A 215 23.66 -3.16 10.12
CA ASN A 215 23.11 -3.39 11.46
C ASN A 215 21.58 -3.51 11.43
N TYR A 216 20.91 -2.69 10.62
CA TYR A 216 19.44 -2.76 10.48
C TYR A 216 18.99 -4.11 9.91
N VAL A 217 19.57 -4.52 8.77
CA VAL A 217 19.25 -5.82 8.14
C VAL A 217 19.59 -6.97 9.06
N HIS A 218 20.74 -6.92 9.75
CA HIS A 218 21.11 -7.94 10.72
C HIS A 218 20.10 -8.05 11.86
N HIS A 219 19.66 -6.93 12.43
CA HIS A 219 18.63 -6.95 13.47
C HIS A 219 17.31 -7.53 12.97
N MET A 220 16.83 -7.16 11.78
CA MET A 220 15.61 -7.75 11.21
C MET A 220 15.75 -9.27 11.04
N LYS A 221 16.87 -9.75 10.47
CA LYS A 221 17.12 -11.19 10.24
C LYS A 221 17.32 -12.00 11.53
N SER A 222 17.76 -11.35 12.61
CA SER A 222 17.95 -11.98 13.93
C SER A 222 16.73 -11.83 14.85
N SER A 223 15.64 -11.19 14.38
CA SER A 223 14.43 -10.96 15.17
C SER A 223 13.30 -11.89 14.79
N LYS A 224 12.51 -12.30 15.78
CA LYS A 224 11.27 -13.06 15.55
C LYS A 224 10.19 -12.17 14.96
N TYR A 225 9.99 -10.99 15.54
CA TYR A 225 8.96 -10.03 15.16
C TYR A 225 9.56 -8.68 14.77
N CYS A 226 9.03 -8.05 13.73
CA CYS A 226 9.47 -6.73 13.27
C CYS A 226 8.31 -5.74 13.39
N ILE A 227 8.45 -4.75 14.28
CA ILE A 227 7.39 -3.78 14.57
C ILE A 227 7.22 -2.85 13.37
N CYS A 228 6.04 -2.85 12.78
CA CYS A 228 5.62 -2.02 11.66
C CYS A 228 4.57 -1.01 12.17
N ALA A 229 5.06 0.00 12.91
CA ALA A 229 4.21 1.07 13.42
C ALA A 229 3.95 2.14 12.35
N LYS A 230 2.69 2.61 12.26
CA LYS A 230 2.29 3.68 11.34
C LYS A 230 3.08 4.96 11.55
N GLY A 231 3.32 5.67 10.47
CA GLY A 231 3.94 6.98 10.46
C GLY A 231 2.91 8.11 10.45
N TYR A 232 3.16 9.14 9.63
CA TYR A 232 2.13 10.09 9.22
C TYR A 232 1.04 9.38 8.41
N GLU A 233 1.43 8.39 7.62
CA GLU A 233 0.55 7.50 6.88
C GLU A 233 0.35 6.17 7.63
N VAL A 234 -0.67 5.41 7.26
CA VAL A 234 -0.97 4.13 7.92
C VAL A 234 -0.06 2.98 7.50
N ASN A 235 0.62 3.13 6.36
CA ASN A 235 1.56 2.14 5.84
C ASN A 235 3.01 2.50 6.18
N SER A 236 3.90 1.51 6.06
CA SER A 236 5.34 1.68 6.17
C SER A 236 6.03 0.67 5.25
N PRO A 237 7.15 1.03 4.57
CA PRO A 237 7.93 0.09 3.78
C PRO A 237 8.41 -1.11 4.59
N ARG A 238 8.49 -0.93 5.91
CA ARG A 238 8.90 -1.96 6.87
C ARG A 238 8.01 -3.20 6.84
N VAL A 239 6.74 -3.07 6.47
CA VAL A 239 5.84 -4.24 6.32
C VAL A 239 6.42 -5.18 5.25
N VAL A 240 6.81 -4.63 4.10
CA VAL A 240 7.41 -5.41 3.00
C VAL A 240 8.83 -5.85 3.36
N GLU A 241 9.64 -5.01 4.01
CA GLU A 241 10.98 -5.39 4.47
C GLU A 241 10.94 -6.55 5.47
N ALA A 242 9.97 -6.56 6.40
CA ALA A 242 9.80 -7.63 7.38
C ALA A 242 9.54 -8.97 6.69
N ILE A 243 8.62 -9.00 5.72
CA ILE A 243 8.35 -10.19 4.91
C ILE A 243 9.60 -10.60 4.12
N PHE A 244 10.31 -9.65 3.51
CA PHE A 244 11.51 -9.92 2.71
C PHE A 244 12.67 -10.52 3.52
N TYR A 245 12.79 -10.15 4.80
CA TYR A 245 13.74 -10.71 5.76
C TYR A 245 13.14 -11.80 6.66
N GLU A 246 11.99 -12.36 6.25
CA GLU A 246 11.23 -13.42 6.94
C GLU A 246 11.03 -13.18 8.44
N CYS A 247 10.99 -11.92 8.86
CA CYS A 247 10.70 -11.46 10.20
C CYS A 247 9.20 -11.21 10.29
N VAL A 248 8.50 -11.80 11.26
CA VAL A 248 7.03 -11.72 11.32
C VAL A 248 6.61 -10.25 11.49
N PRO A 249 5.90 -9.64 10.52
CA PRO A 249 5.46 -8.25 10.62
C PRO A 249 4.45 -8.12 11.76
N MET A 250 4.78 -7.27 12.73
CA MET A 250 3.90 -6.85 13.80
C MET A 250 3.34 -5.47 13.49
N ILE A 251 2.12 -5.41 12.97
CA ILE A 251 1.51 -4.19 12.44
C ILE A 251 0.80 -3.44 13.58
N ILE A 252 1.21 -2.19 13.79
CA ILE A 252 0.59 -1.25 14.74
C ILE A 252 0.05 -0.06 13.95
N SER A 253 -1.16 -0.22 13.43
CA SER A 253 -1.84 0.76 12.59
C SER A 253 -3.32 0.42 12.52
N ASP A 254 -4.16 1.13 13.29
CA ASP A 254 -5.54 0.67 13.59
C ASP A 254 -6.48 0.65 12.38
N ASN A 255 -6.20 1.41 11.32
CA ASN A 255 -7.08 1.58 10.15
C ASN A 255 -6.43 1.15 8.83
N PHE A 256 -5.26 0.51 8.92
CA PHE A 256 -4.51 0.05 7.75
C PHE A 256 -5.15 -1.18 7.11
N VAL A 257 -5.29 -1.16 5.79
CA VAL A 257 -5.61 -2.33 4.98
C VAL A 257 -4.33 -2.82 4.28
N PRO A 258 -3.76 -3.98 4.69
CA PRO A 258 -2.55 -4.52 4.09
C PRO A 258 -2.69 -4.79 2.58
N PRO A 259 -1.59 -4.80 1.82
CA PRO A 259 -1.65 -5.06 0.39
C PRO A 259 -2.15 -6.49 0.12
N PHE A 260 -2.92 -6.64 -0.97
CA PHE A 260 -3.56 -7.90 -1.36
C PHE A 260 -4.37 -8.55 -0.23
N PHE A 261 -5.02 -7.74 0.61
CA PHE A 261 -5.81 -8.20 1.76
C PHE A 261 -6.88 -9.23 1.39
N GLU A 262 -7.44 -9.13 0.19
CA GLU A 262 -8.47 -10.02 -0.35
C GLU A 262 -7.93 -11.40 -0.75
N VAL A 263 -6.62 -11.50 -0.99
CA VAL A 263 -5.97 -12.73 -1.50
C VAL A 263 -5.14 -13.39 -0.42
N LEU A 264 -4.44 -12.61 0.40
CA LEU A 264 -3.50 -13.10 1.41
C LEU A 264 -4.17 -13.23 2.77
N ASN A 265 -4.01 -14.39 3.41
CA ASN A 265 -4.37 -14.57 4.81
C ASN A 265 -3.31 -13.91 5.72
N TRP A 266 -3.39 -12.59 5.89
CA TRP A 266 -2.43 -11.83 6.71
C TRP A 266 -2.29 -12.36 8.14
N GLU A 267 -3.39 -12.80 8.76
CA GLU A 267 -3.35 -13.38 10.13
C GLU A 267 -2.51 -14.66 10.24
N SER A 268 -2.23 -15.35 9.12
CA SER A 268 -1.38 -16.54 9.12
C SER A 268 0.12 -16.23 9.23
N PHE A 269 0.55 -15.02 8.86
CA PHE A 269 1.97 -14.65 8.82
C PHE A 269 2.28 -13.27 9.42
N ALA A 270 1.29 -12.57 9.99
CA ALA A 270 1.44 -11.26 10.60
C ALA A 270 0.70 -11.18 11.93
N VAL A 271 1.16 -10.27 12.81
CA VAL A 271 0.53 -9.98 14.10
C VAL A 271 -0.03 -8.56 14.07
N PHE A 272 -1.33 -8.41 14.27
CA PHE A 272 -1.97 -7.09 14.38
C PHE A 272 -2.12 -6.71 15.85
N VAL A 273 -1.60 -5.53 16.21
CA VAL A 273 -1.71 -4.99 17.58
C VAL A 273 -2.32 -3.60 17.51
N LEU A 274 -3.31 -3.34 18.35
CA LEU A 274 -3.94 -2.03 18.41
C LEU A 274 -2.98 -1.01 19.03
N GLU A 275 -3.09 0.24 18.60
CA GLU A 275 -2.22 1.33 19.09
C GLU A 275 -2.30 1.49 20.62
N LYS A 276 -3.49 1.29 21.21
CA LYS A 276 -3.68 1.34 22.68
C LYS A 276 -2.93 0.23 23.43
N ASP A 277 -2.58 -0.86 22.77
CA ASP A 277 -1.95 -2.03 23.37
C ASP A 277 -0.41 -1.98 23.29
N ILE A 278 0.16 -0.87 22.79
CA ILE A 278 1.61 -0.61 22.79
C ILE A 278 2.27 -0.86 24.17
N PRO A 279 1.68 -0.52 25.33
CA PRO A 279 2.32 -0.84 26.61
C PRO A 279 2.49 -2.35 26.88
N ASN A 280 1.78 -3.22 26.15
CA ASN A 280 1.71 -4.67 26.38
C ASN A 280 2.43 -5.52 25.33
N LEU A 281 3.25 -4.94 24.44
CA LEU A 281 3.83 -5.67 23.29
C LEU A 281 4.53 -6.97 23.68
N LYS A 282 5.44 -6.95 24.65
CA LYS A 282 6.17 -8.16 25.07
C LYS A 282 5.23 -9.27 25.51
N LYS A 283 4.21 -8.94 26.31
CA LYS A 283 3.19 -9.89 26.77
C LYS A 283 2.42 -10.50 25.59
N ILE A 284 2.03 -9.69 24.62
CA ILE A 284 1.32 -10.15 23.42
C ILE A 284 2.19 -11.12 22.61
N LEU A 285 3.45 -10.75 22.36
CA LEU A 285 4.37 -11.55 21.54
C LEU A 285 4.77 -12.87 22.21
N LEU A 286 4.94 -12.88 23.53
CA LEU A 286 5.24 -14.10 24.29
C LEU A 286 4.02 -15.02 24.45
N ALA A 287 2.80 -14.49 24.33
CA ALA A 287 1.58 -15.30 24.35
C ALA A 287 1.36 -16.10 23.05
N ILE A 288 2.10 -15.80 21.98
CA ILE A 288 2.04 -16.56 20.71
C ILE A 288 2.78 -17.89 20.90
N PRO A 289 2.10 -19.04 20.77
CA PRO A 289 2.76 -20.34 20.92
C PRO A 289 3.83 -20.55 19.86
N GLU A 290 4.92 -21.24 20.21
CA GLU A 290 6.02 -21.53 19.29
C GLU A 290 5.55 -22.23 18.01
N LYS A 291 4.61 -23.18 18.14
CA LYS A 291 3.99 -23.86 16.99
C LYS A 291 3.29 -22.92 16.01
N ARG A 292 2.77 -21.76 16.47
CA ARG A 292 2.16 -20.76 15.59
C ARG A 292 3.20 -19.81 14.98
N TYR A 293 4.33 -19.64 15.66
CA TYR A 293 5.43 -18.83 15.16
C TYR A 293 6.23 -19.53 14.05
N LEU A 294 6.42 -20.85 14.17
CA LEU A 294 7.05 -21.71 13.15
C LEU A 294 6.11 -21.97 11.96
#